data_AF-A0A538AT50-F1
#
_entry.id   AF-A0A538AT50-F1
#
_cell.length_a   1.000
_cell.length_b   1.000
_cell.length_c   1.000
_cell.angle_alpha   90.00
_cell.angle_beta   90.00
_cell.angle_gamma   90.00
#
_symmetry.space_group_name_H-M   'P 1'
#
loop_
_entity.id
_entity.type
_entity.pdbx_description
1 polymer ?
#
loop_
_entity_poly.entity_id
_entity_poly.type
_entity_poly.pdbx_seq_one_letter_code
_entity_poly.pdbx_strand_id
1 'polypeptide(L)'
;MRGRVISIIAICGALLSLGFAQALGSSPGSVSATDIQTGAVGSRAIQDRSIQYVDISRQLRGDLEVQGLQRGRTEHGVIGGDFPAIPSGPSTECPNNCSWAGYASLPFSARAALTDADVLVDNTTWACGDNPCDQTQPTLNSSESGSPAACTGSIATPTAPAGKVCIYIAGGDNAADVAGYSVVPGTGGSPYGFKLHWVSTGAGNSNNTFIDAVWAYTAP
;
A
#
# COMPACT_ATOMS: atom_id res chain seq x y z
N MET A 1 -64.10 -1.95 -62.15
CA MET A 1 -63.18 -0.79 -62.25
C MET A 1 -61.75 -1.31 -62.29
N ARG A 2 -60.97 -0.79 -63.24
CA ARG A 2 -59.50 -0.77 -63.42
C ARG A 2 -58.67 -1.56 -62.39
N GLY A 3 -57.70 -2.41 -62.74
CA GLY A 3 -57.01 -2.59 -64.01
C GLY A 3 -56.05 -3.80 -63.98
N ARG A 4 -55.53 -4.06 -65.17
CA ARG A 4 -54.76 -5.20 -65.65
C ARG A 4 -53.33 -5.30 -65.09
N VAL A 5 -52.88 -6.55 -64.88
CA VAL A 5 -51.69 -7.25 -65.46
C VAL A 5 -50.33 -6.59 -65.15
N ILE A 6 -49.31 -7.29 -64.63
CA ILE A 6 -48.34 -8.09 -65.41
C ILE A 6 -47.68 -9.15 -64.51
N SER A 7 -47.74 -10.41 -64.97
CA SER A 7 -46.89 -11.53 -64.57
C SER A 7 -45.44 -11.33 -65.01
N ILE A 8 -44.47 -11.87 -64.27
CA ILE A 8 -43.38 -12.71 -64.80
C ILE A 8 -42.95 -13.70 -63.70
N ILE A 9 -42.69 -14.91 -64.18
CA ILE A 9 -42.45 -16.18 -63.50
C ILE A 9 -40.99 -16.30 -63.03
N ALA A 10 -40.83 -16.90 -61.84
CA ALA A 10 -39.76 -17.74 -61.28
C ALA A 10 -38.32 -17.72 -61.86
N ILE A 11 -37.31 -17.80 -60.97
CA ILE A 11 -36.44 -18.98 -60.74
C ILE A 11 -35.24 -18.63 -59.81
N CYS A 12 -35.04 -19.49 -58.80
CA CYS A 12 -33.82 -19.87 -58.04
C CYS A 12 -32.76 -18.84 -57.59
N GLY A 13 -32.41 -18.93 -56.30
CA GLY A 13 -31.09 -18.55 -55.81
C GLY A 13 -31.04 -18.42 -54.30
N ALA A 14 -30.46 -19.40 -53.62
CA ALA A 14 -30.18 -19.37 -52.19
C ALA A 14 -29.42 -18.09 -51.81
N LEU A 15 -30.03 -17.23 -50.99
CA LEU A 15 -29.34 -16.12 -50.34
C LEU A 15 -29.08 -16.52 -48.89
N LEU A 16 -27.83 -16.95 -48.68
CA LEU A 16 -27.13 -17.01 -47.40
C LEU A 16 -27.49 -15.78 -46.57
N SER A 17 -28.15 -15.97 -45.43
CA SER A 17 -28.29 -14.94 -44.43
C SER A 17 -26.91 -14.61 -43.88
N LEU A 18 -26.40 -13.46 -44.31
CA LEU A 18 -25.26 -12.73 -43.74
C LEU A 18 -25.49 -12.48 -42.25
N GLY A 19 -24.97 -13.39 -41.42
CA GLY A 19 -24.61 -13.08 -40.04
C GLY A 19 -23.21 -12.52 -40.05
N PHE A 20 -23.08 -11.20 -40.04
CA PHE A 20 -21.83 -10.48 -39.89
C PHE A 20 -21.17 -10.87 -38.56
N ALA A 21 -20.27 -11.85 -38.58
CA ALA A 21 -19.25 -11.97 -37.54
C ALA A 21 -18.32 -10.77 -37.72
N GLN A 22 -18.56 -9.70 -36.97
CA GLN A 22 -17.60 -8.61 -36.85
C GLN A 22 -16.33 -9.24 -36.27
N ALA A 23 -15.32 -9.41 -37.14
CA ALA A 23 -13.97 -9.61 -36.71
C ALA A 23 -13.56 -8.34 -35.95
N LEU A 24 -13.65 -8.38 -34.63
CA LEU A 24 -12.89 -7.48 -33.79
C LEU A 24 -11.42 -7.82 -34.04
N GLY A 25 -10.84 -7.10 -34.99
CA GLY A 25 -9.41 -7.16 -35.26
C GLY A 25 -8.67 -6.93 -33.96
N SER A 26 -7.82 -7.90 -33.63
CA SER A 26 -6.74 -7.78 -32.65
C SER A 26 -6.09 -6.40 -32.79
N SER A 27 -6.10 -5.61 -31.72
CA SER A 27 -5.31 -4.39 -31.64
C SER A 27 -3.85 -4.70 -32.03
N PRO A 28 -3.17 -3.84 -32.80
CA PRO A 28 -1.75 -4.04 -33.08
C PRO A 28 -0.97 -4.21 -31.78
N GLY A 29 -0.48 -5.42 -31.51
CA GLY A 29 0.25 -5.76 -30.27
C GLY A 29 -0.45 -6.73 -29.31
N SER A 30 -1.67 -7.20 -29.58
CA SER A 30 -2.28 -8.25 -28.74
C SER A 30 -1.75 -9.64 -29.11
N VAL A 31 -1.13 -10.34 -28.15
CA VAL A 31 -0.81 -11.77 -28.25
C VAL A 31 -2.03 -12.56 -27.75
N SER A 32 -2.63 -13.36 -28.62
CA SER A 32 -3.71 -14.28 -28.30
C SER A 32 -3.18 -15.65 -27.87
N ALA A 33 -4.03 -16.48 -27.26
CA ALA A 33 -3.65 -17.86 -26.89
C ALA A 33 -3.20 -18.71 -28.09
N THR A 34 -3.60 -18.33 -29.32
CA THR A 34 -3.16 -18.98 -30.56
C THR A 34 -1.79 -18.50 -31.05
N ASP A 35 -1.30 -17.36 -30.58
CA ASP A 35 0.02 -16.82 -30.91
C ASP A 35 1.14 -17.43 -30.06
N ILE A 36 0.79 -18.09 -28.94
CA ILE A 36 1.71 -18.85 -28.10
C ILE A 36 1.57 -20.32 -28.47
N GLN A 37 2.59 -20.89 -29.13
CA GLN A 37 2.58 -22.31 -29.46
C GLN A 37 2.45 -23.15 -28.18
N THR A 38 1.65 -24.23 -28.24
CA THR A 38 1.53 -25.15 -27.11
C THR A 38 2.91 -25.71 -26.75
N GLY A 39 3.33 -25.53 -25.49
CA GLY A 39 4.65 -25.94 -25.02
C GLY A 39 5.77 -24.91 -25.25
N ALA A 40 5.48 -23.73 -25.82
CA ALA A 40 6.46 -22.65 -25.98
C ALA A 40 7.01 -22.14 -24.64
N VAL A 41 6.19 -22.19 -23.58
CA VAL A 41 6.59 -21.86 -22.21
C VAL A 41 6.20 -23.01 -21.29
N GLY A 42 7.14 -23.91 -21.01
CA GLY A 42 6.94 -25.07 -20.13
C GLY A 42 7.46 -24.85 -18.71
N SER A 43 7.01 -25.68 -17.76
CA SER A 43 7.47 -25.64 -16.35
C SER A 43 8.98 -25.81 -16.21
N ARG A 44 9.64 -26.59 -17.09
CA ARG A 44 11.10 -26.67 -17.14
C ARG A 44 11.76 -25.36 -17.58
N ALA A 45 11.21 -24.67 -18.58
CA ALA A 45 11.75 -23.39 -19.03
C ALA A 45 11.68 -22.32 -17.91
N ILE A 46 10.66 -22.41 -17.06
CA ILE A 46 10.52 -21.57 -15.85
C ILE A 46 11.53 -21.99 -14.77
N GLN A 47 11.67 -23.29 -14.48
CA GLN A 47 12.54 -23.82 -13.43
C GLN A 47 14.03 -23.66 -13.74
N ASP A 48 14.44 -23.88 -14.98
CA ASP A 48 15.83 -23.81 -15.44
C ASP A 48 16.25 -22.37 -15.79
N ARG A 49 15.38 -21.38 -15.54
CA ARG A 49 15.60 -19.94 -15.80
C ARG A 49 15.98 -19.64 -17.26
N SER A 50 15.49 -20.44 -18.20
CA SER A 50 15.76 -20.24 -19.62
C SER A 50 14.97 -19.07 -20.21
N ILE A 51 13.92 -18.62 -19.51
CA ILE A 51 13.25 -17.35 -19.77
C ILE A 51 14.02 -16.27 -19.01
N GLN A 52 14.69 -15.40 -19.75
CA GLN A 52 15.53 -14.35 -19.21
C GLN A 52 14.82 -13.00 -19.27
N TYR A 53 15.34 -12.02 -18.53
CA TYR A 53 14.81 -10.65 -18.52
C TYR A 53 14.71 -10.02 -19.93
N VAL A 54 15.61 -10.42 -20.83
CA VAL A 54 15.63 -9.94 -22.22
C VAL A 54 14.47 -10.47 -23.06
N ASP A 55 13.89 -11.61 -22.68
CA ASP A 55 12.78 -12.27 -23.38
C ASP A 55 11.43 -11.64 -23.06
N ILE A 56 11.39 -10.82 -22.01
CA ILE A 56 10.20 -10.05 -21.62
C ILE A 56 10.16 -8.76 -22.44
N SER A 57 8.99 -8.40 -22.98
CA SER A 57 8.85 -7.16 -23.76
C SER A 57 9.25 -5.96 -22.90
N ARG A 58 9.79 -4.89 -23.50
CA ARG A 58 10.18 -3.69 -22.74
C ARG A 58 9.01 -3.06 -21.98
N GLN A 59 7.81 -3.17 -22.54
CA GLN A 59 6.58 -2.71 -21.90
C GLN A 59 6.23 -3.56 -20.69
N LEU A 60 6.26 -4.90 -20.80
CA LEU A 60 6.05 -5.80 -19.65
C LEU A 60 7.16 -5.67 -18.61
N ARG A 61 8.40 -5.42 -19.01
CA ARG A 61 9.50 -5.09 -18.08
C ARG A 61 9.19 -3.80 -17.32
N GLY A 62 8.77 -2.77 -18.04
CA GLY A 62 8.26 -1.54 -17.44
C GLY A 62 7.10 -1.81 -16.50
N ASP A 63 6.13 -2.65 -16.87
CA ASP A 63 4.96 -2.97 -16.05
C ASP A 63 5.31 -3.85 -14.83
N LEU A 64 6.31 -4.74 -14.94
CA LEU A 64 6.87 -5.53 -13.83
C LEU A 64 7.72 -4.68 -12.88
N GLU A 65 8.48 -3.73 -13.42
CA GLU A 65 9.23 -2.72 -12.66
C GLU A 65 8.27 -1.71 -12.00
N VAL A 66 7.16 -1.40 -12.66
CA VAL A 66 6.02 -0.55 -12.22
C VAL A 66 5.00 -1.34 -11.38
N GLN A 67 5.20 -2.64 -11.11
CA GLN A 67 4.53 -3.26 -9.96
C GLN A 67 4.94 -2.57 -8.64
N GLY A 68 6.05 -1.81 -8.65
CA GLY A 68 6.28 -0.73 -7.70
C GLY A 68 5.33 0.45 -7.97
N LEU A 69 4.23 0.51 -7.21
CA LEU A 69 3.23 1.60 -7.20
C LEU A 69 2.48 1.83 -8.52
N GLN A 70 1.50 0.97 -8.79
CA GLN A 70 0.35 1.42 -9.58
C GLN A 70 -0.30 2.60 -8.86
N ARG A 71 -0.58 3.68 -9.60
CA ARG A 71 -1.24 4.89 -9.07
C ARG A 71 -2.52 4.51 -8.31
N GLY A 72 -2.70 5.07 -7.11
CA GLY A 72 -3.83 4.77 -6.23
C GLY A 72 -3.75 3.42 -5.50
N ARG A 73 -2.73 2.59 -5.73
CA ARG A 73 -2.53 1.38 -4.94
C ARG A 73 -2.11 1.76 -3.52
N THR A 74 -2.77 1.16 -2.54
CA THR A 74 -2.39 1.26 -1.13
C THR A 74 -1.55 0.05 -0.74
N GLU A 75 -0.38 0.29 -0.14
CA GLU A 75 0.39 -0.73 0.55
C GLU A 75 0.24 -0.62 2.05
N HIS A 76 0.60 -1.70 2.72
CA HIS A 76 0.45 -1.85 4.15
C HIS A 76 1.69 -2.48 4.77
N GLY A 77 1.86 -2.25 6.06
CA GLY A 77 2.84 -2.95 6.86
C GLY A 77 2.62 -2.73 8.35
N VAL A 78 3.57 -3.19 9.14
CA VAL A 78 3.61 -3.01 10.59
C VAL A 78 4.76 -2.09 10.96
N ILE A 79 4.62 -1.37 12.06
CA ILE A 79 5.65 -0.52 12.65
C ILE A 79 5.40 -0.43 14.15
N GLY A 80 6.46 -0.32 14.94
CA GLY A 80 6.35 -0.32 16.38
C GLY A 80 7.62 -0.82 17.02
N GLY A 81 7.55 -1.05 18.32
CA GLY A 81 8.63 -1.63 19.10
C GLY A 81 8.26 -1.70 20.57
N ASP A 82 8.84 -2.68 21.25
CA ASP A 82 8.76 -2.88 22.69
C ASP A 82 10.16 -2.66 23.28
N PHE A 83 10.28 -1.62 24.09
CA PHE A 83 11.54 -1.23 24.71
C PHE A 83 11.38 -1.14 26.23
N PRO A 84 12.44 -1.43 27.00
CA PRO A 84 12.42 -1.18 28.44
C PRO A 84 12.06 0.28 28.73
N ALA A 85 11.06 0.54 29.59
CA ALA A 85 10.94 1.88 30.14
C ALA A 85 12.12 2.10 31.10
N ILE A 86 12.54 3.35 31.21
CA ILE A 86 13.75 3.70 31.97
C ILE A 86 13.58 3.27 33.44
N PRO A 87 14.58 2.62 34.06
CA PRO A 87 14.54 2.28 35.47
C PRO A 87 14.26 3.51 36.35
N SER A 88 13.47 3.33 37.39
CA SER A 88 13.18 4.38 38.37
C SER A 88 14.46 4.72 39.14
N GLY A 89 15.07 5.86 38.83
CA GLY A 89 16.29 6.36 39.46
C GLY A 89 17.07 7.30 38.52
N PRO A 90 18.12 8.01 38.99
CA PRO A 90 19.00 8.76 38.12
C PRO A 90 19.79 7.78 37.24
N SER A 91 19.20 7.35 36.12
CA SER A 91 19.97 6.69 35.07
C SER A 91 20.84 7.77 34.42
N THR A 92 22.14 7.55 34.38
CA THR A 92 23.08 8.39 33.61
C THR A 92 22.93 8.19 32.10
N GLU A 93 22.07 7.26 31.68
CA GLU A 93 21.87 6.87 30.27
C GLU A 93 20.74 7.67 29.59
N CYS A 94 19.70 8.08 30.31
CA CYS A 94 18.63 8.96 29.82
C CYS A 94 18.07 9.81 30.98
N PRO A 95 18.70 10.94 31.34
CA PRO A 95 18.27 11.77 32.47
C PRO A 95 16.91 12.44 32.25
N ASN A 96 16.44 12.55 31.00
CA ASN A 96 15.15 13.06 30.61
C ASN A 96 14.64 12.19 29.44
N ASN A 97 13.38 11.76 29.44
CA ASN A 97 12.60 11.41 28.25
C ASN A 97 13.29 10.59 27.13
N CYS A 98 13.69 9.34 27.38
CA CYS A 98 14.18 8.45 26.31
C CYS A 98 13.20 8.47 25.12
N SER A 99 13.73 8.84 23.97
CA SER A 99 13.04 8.81 22.69
C SER A 99 13.33 7.50 21.98
N TRP A 100 12.27 6.84 21.54
CA TRP A 100 12.33 5.60 20.80
C TRP A 100 11.77 5.80 19.40
N ALA A 101 12.16 4.93 18.47
CA ALA A 101 11.58 4.93 17.15
C ALA A 101 11.53 3.52 16.54
N GLY A 102 10.41 3.25 15.88
CA GLY A 102 10.27 2.16 14.92
C GLY A 102 10.52 2.69 13.51
N TYR A 103 11.12 1.89 12.64
CA TYR A 103 11.38 2.24 11.26
C TYR A 103 10.61 1.30 10.34
N ALA A 104 9.99 1.85 9.30
CA ALA A 104 9.38 1.07 8.24
C ALA A 104 10.01 1.45 6.89
N SER A 105 10.35 0.42 6.12
CA SER A 105 10.74 0.58 4.72
C SER A 105 9.52 0.35 3.83
N LEU A 106 9.40 1.16 2.78
CA LEU A 106 8.47 0.85 1.71
C LEU A 106 9.05 -0.30 0.87
N PRO A 107 8.21 -1.24 0.38
CA PRO A 107 8.67 -2.32 -0.49
C PRO A 107 9.15 -1.83 -1.87
N PHE A 108 8.96 -0.56 -2.18
CA PHE A 108 9.45 0.16 -3.36
C PHE A 108 9.76 1.61 -2.97
N SER A 109 10.41 2.36 -3.86
CA SER A 109 10.57 3.81 -3.68
C SER A 109 9.26 4.55 -3.94
N ALA A 110 8.85 5.43 -3.03
CA ALA A 110 7.81 6.42 -3.29
C ALA A 110 8.24 7.35 -4.44
N ARG A 111 7.27 7.81 -5.24
CA ARG A 111 7.52 8.72 -6.38
C ARG A 111 8.00 10.09 -5.93
N ALA A 112 7.45 10.58 -4.82
CA ALA A 112 7.90 11.77 -4.13
C ALA A 112 8.47 11.36 -2.77
N ALA A 113 9.51 12.05 -2.33
CA ALA A 113 10.12 11.78 -1.04
C ALA A 113 9.15 12.16 0.08
N LEU A 114 8.96 11.27 1.06
CA LEU A 114 8.08 11.48 2.21
C LEU A 114 8.76 12.42 3.20
N THR A 115 8.18 13.59 3.42
CA THR A 115 8.55 14.53 4.47
C THR A 115 7.80 14.22 5.77
N ASP A 116 8.13 14.90 6.86
CA ASP A 116 7.40 14.76 8.13
C ASP A 116 5.89 15.03 7.95
N ALA A 117 5.52 15.99 7.11
CA ALA A 117 4.12 16.31 6.81
C ALA A 117 3.39 15.23 5.99
N ASP A 118 4.11 14.22 5.51
CA ASP A 118 3.57 13.09 4.76
C ASP A 118 3.37 11.85 5.62
N VAL A 119 3.85 11.84 6.87
CA VAL A 119 3.79 10.70 7.79
C VAL A 119 2.88 11.05 8.95
N LEU A 120 1.62 10.61 8.87
CA LEU A 120 0.56 10.97 9.79
C LEU A 120 0.31 9.85 10.79
N VAL A 121 0.00 10.19 12.04
CA VAL A 121 -0.34 9.22 13.09
C VAL A 121 -1.79 9.41 13.55
N ASP A 122 -2.53 8.31 13.60
CA ASP A 122 -3.88 8.24 14.15
C ASP A 122 -3.93 7.25 15.32
N ASN A 123 -4.35 7.73 16.49
CA ASN A 123 -4.61 6.92 17.67
C ASN A 123 -6.10 6.81 18.00
N THR A 124 -7.00 7.40 17.21
CA THR A 124 -8.45 7.40 17.51
C THR A 124 -9.09 6.02 17.34
N THR A 125 -8.45 5.17 16.55
CA THR A 125 -8.83 3.76 16.37
C THR A 125 -8.19 2.82 17.38
N TRP A 126 -7.37 3.34 18.30
CA TRP A 126 -6.80 2.56 19.40
C TRP A 126 -7.91 1.95 20.24
N ALA A 127 -7.76 0.65 20.50
CA ALA A 127 -8.63 -0.07 21.41
C ALA A 127 -7.77 -1.02 22.23
N CYS A 128 -8.00 -1.05 23.53
CA CYS A 128 -7.38 -2.03 24.39
C CYS A 128 -7.97 -3.42 24.11
N GLY A 129 -7.11 -4.38 23.77
CA GLY A 129 -7.53 -5.76 23.48
C GLY A 129 -7.89 -6.58 24.72
N ASP A 130 -7.44 -6.14 25.91
CA ASP A 130 -7.57 -6.87 27.16
C ASP A 130 -8.71 -6.33 28.06
N ASN A 131 -9.30 -7.23 28.87
CA ASN A 131 -10.32 -6.89 29.87
C ASN A 131 -10.01 -7.57 31.23
N PRO A 132 -9.67 -6.81 32.29
CA PRO A 132 -9.58 -5.35 32.31
C PRO A 132 -8.40 -4.84 31.49
N CYS A 133 -8.55 -3.64 30.93
CA CYS A 133 -7.47 -2.99 30.19
C CYS A 133 -6.35 -2.57 31.15
N ASP A 134 -5.14 -3.03 30.87
CA ASP A 134 -3.91 -2.68 31.60
C ASP A 134 -2.99 -1.73 30.79
N GLN A 135 -3.40 -1.33 29.59
CA GLN A 135 -2.66 -0.42 28.71
C GLN A 135 -3.23 1.00 28.71
N THR A 136 -2.37 2.00 28.54
CA THR A 136 -2.75 3.41 28.41
C THR A 136 -2.62 3.87 26.96
N GLN A 137 -3.70 4.43 26.40
CA GLN A 137 -3.68 5.00 25.04
C GLN A 137 -2.51 5.98 24.86
N PRO A 138 -1.62 5.77 23.86
CA PRO A 138 -0.53 6.70 23.60
C PRO A 138 -1.02 8.10 23.24
N THR A 139 -0.37 9.14 23.76
CA THR A 139 -0.74 10.54 23.48
C THR A 139 0.06 11.08 22.29
N LEU A 140 -0.62 11.60 21.27
CA LEU A 140 0.02 12.16 20.08
C LEU A 140 0.67 13.52 20.37
N ASN A 141 1.72 13.84 19.60
CA ASN A 141 2.26 15.19 19.51
C ASN A 141 1.19 16.15 18.95
N SER A 142 1.23 17.42 19.38
CA SER A 142 0.35 18.48 18.86
C SER A 142 0.37 18.65 17.32
N SER A 143 1.49 18.33 16.65
CA SER A 143 1.62 18.34 15.20
C SER A 143 0.68 17.35 14.50
N GLU A 144 0.27 16.29 15.20
CA GLU A 144 -0.62 15.26 14.69
C GLU A 144 -2.09 15.60 14.87
N SER A 145 -2.44 16.77 15.41
CA SER A 145 -3.83 17.13 15.72
C SER A 145 -4.80 17.07 14.52
N GLY A 146 -4.29 17.22 13.29
CA GLY A 146 -5.06 17.06 12.05
C GLY A 146 -5.01 15.65 11.44
N SER A 147 -4.12 14.79 11.91
CA SER A 147 -3.85 13.47 11.34
C SER A 147 -5.05 12.52 11.42
N PRO A 148 -5.77 12.41 12.56
CA PRO A 148 -6.96 11.56 12.62
C PRO A 148 -8.07 11.93 11.62
N ALA A 149 -8.21 13.22 11.28
CA ALA A 149 -9.19 13.65 10.28
C ALA A 149 -8.75 13.30 8.85
N ALA A 150 -7.44 13.21 8.59
CA ALA A 150 -6.90 12.87 7.29
C ALA A 150 -6.78 11.35 7.08
N CYS A 151 -6.51 10.59 8.13
CA CYS A 151 -6.38 9.14 8.13
C CYS A 151 -7.73 8.47 8.35
N THR A 152 -8.52 8.34 7.29
CA THR A 152 -9.91 7.82 7.37
C THR A 152 -10.01 6.29 7.43
N GLY A 153 -8.90 5.58 7.65
CA GLY A 153 -8.84 4.12 7.72
C GLY A 153 -9.03 3.60 9.15
N SER A 154 -8.63 2.35 9.36
CA SER A 154 -8.57 1.73 10.69
C SER A 154 -7.46 0.70 10.77
N ILE A 155 -7.19 0.16 11.95
CA ILE A 155 -6.24 -0.95 12.12
C ILE A 155 -6.63 -2.17 11.27
N ALA A 156 -7.93 -2.48 11.19
CA ALA A 156 -8.44 -3.65 10.45
C ALA A 156 -8.48 -3.39 8.93
N THR A 157 -8.69 -2.15 8.52
CA THR A 157 -8.75 -1.72 7.11
C THR A 157 -7.94 -0.44 6.92
N PRO A 158 -6.60 -0.52 6.99
CA PRO A 158 -5.76 0.67 6.94
C PRO A 158 -5.76 1.29 5.55
N THR A 159 -5.94 2.60 5.48
CA THR A 159 -5.93 3.38 4.25
C THR A 159 -5.12 4.65 4.44
N ALA A 160 -4.72 5.31 3.35
CA ALA A 160 -4.05 6.59 3.45
C ALA A 160 -4.46 7.49 2.28
N PRO A 161 -4.43 8.83 2.44
CA PRO A 161 -4.51 9.74 1.32
C PRO A 161 -3.38 9.49 0.31
N ALA A 162 -3.63 9.83 -0.95
CA ALA A 162 -2.64 9.77 -2.00
C ALA A 162 -1.35 10.55 -1.63
N GLY A 163 -0.21 9.89 -1.74
CA GLY A 163 1.12 10.45 -1.41
C GLY A 163 1.42 10.51 0.09
N LYS A 164 0.53 10.05 0.96
CA LYS A 164 0.68 10.11 2.42
C LYS A 164 0.80 8.72 3.02
N VAL A 165 1.45 8.65 4.17
CA VAL A 165 1.45 7.51 5.09
C VAL A 165 0.48 7.83 6.23
N CYS A 166 -0.35 6.85 6.58
CA CYS A 166 -1.14 6.88 7.81
C CYS A 166 -0.73 5.70 8.69
N ILE A 167 -0.32 6.00 9.91
CA ILE A 167 0.06 5.04 10.95
C ILE A 167 -1.10 4.95 11.95
N TYR A 168 -1.70 3.78 12.09
CA TYR A 168 -2.83 3.52 12.99
C TYR A 168 -2.32 2.77 14.22
N ILE A 169 -2.37 3.43 15.38
CA ILE A 169 -1.92 2.87 16.66
C ILE A 169 -2.90 1.79 17.10
N ALA A 170 -2.41 0.55 17.19
CA ALA A 170 -3.19 -0.63 17.58
C ALA A 170 -3.11 -0.91 19.07
N GLY A 171 -1.93 -0.74 19.67
CA GLY A 171 -1.67 -0.98 21.08
C GLY A 171 -0.52 -0.12 21.56
N GLY A 172 -0.38 0.02 22.87
CA GLY A 172 0.72 0.77 23.43
C GLY A 172 0.50 1.10 24.89
N ASP A 173 1.61 1.30 25.59
CA ASP A 173 1.61 1.79 26.96
C ASP A 173 2.90 2.56 27.23
N ASN A 174 2.86 3.44 28.23
CA ASN A 174 4.00 4.27 28.64
C ASN A 174 4.63 5.06 27.47
N ALA A 175 3.82 5.50 26.51
CA ALA A 175 4.25 6.20 25.30
C ALA A 175 3.49 7.53 25.15
N ALA A 176 4.24 8.62 25.01
CA ALA A 176 3.71 9.96 24.73
C ALA A 176 4.51 10.65 23.63
N ASP A 177 4.06 11.85 23.26
CA ASP A 177 4.68 12.65 22.21
C ASP A 177 4.84 11.86 20.89
N VAL A 178 3.84 11.04 20.58
CA VAL A 178 3.89 10.12 19.44
C VAL A 178 3.73 10.92 18.14
N ALA A 179 4.65 10.73 17.20
CA ALA A 179 4.65 11.43 15.93
C ALA A 179 5.29 10.62 14.79
N GLY A 180 4.84 10.93 13.57
CA GLY A 180 5.39 10.38 12.33
C GLY A 180 6.46 11.29 11.75
N TYR A 181 7.54 10.70 11.21
CA TYR A 181 8.63 11.47 10.63
C TYR A 181 9.24 10.81 9.39
N SER A 182 9.82 11.64 8.54
CA SER A 182 10.83 11.22 7.58
C SER A 182 12.04 10.61 8.30
N VAL A 183 12.70 9.65 7.65
CA VAL A 183 14.00 9.15 8.13
C VAL A 183 15.16 10.10 7.81
N VAL A 184 14.93 11.10 6.93
CA VAL A 184 15.91 12.15 6.64
C VAL A 184 15.69 13.32 7.61
N PRO A 185 16.71 13.75 8.37
CA PRO A 185 16.56 14.85 9.33
C PRO A 185 16.20 16.20 8.70
N GLY A 186 15.53 17.06 9.48
CA GLY A 186 15.20 18.42 9.09
C GLY A 186 14.03 18.47 8.09
N THR A 187 14.15 19.26 7.04
CA THR A 187 13.10 19.40 6.01
C THR A 187 13.24 18.41 4.85
N GLY A 188 14.13 17.42 4.99
CA GLY A 188 14.40 16.43 3.95
C GLY A 188 13.34 15.32 3.92
N GLY A 189 13.12 14.75 2.74
CA GLY A 189 12.22 13.61 2.56
C GLY A 189 12.97 12.33 2.23
N SER A 190 12.40 11.19 2.60
CA SER A 190 12.86 9.87 2.15
C SER A 190 11.83 9.21 1.26
N PRO A 191 12.20 8.77 0.04
CA PRO A 191 11.29 7.95 -0.75
C PRO A 191 11.29 6.48 -0.31
N TYR A 192 12.14 6.07 0.64
CA TYR A 192 12.38 4.66 0.96
C TYR A 192 11.69 4.18 2.23
N GLY A 193 11.18 5.09 3.05
CA GLY A 193 10.61 4.75 4.35
C GLY A 193 10.45 5.94 5.27
N PHE A 194 9.96 5.65 6.46
CA PHE A 194 9.60 6.63 7.49
C PHE A 194 9.84 6.02 8.87
N LYS A 195 9.70 6.83 9.91
CA LYS A 195 9.78 6.37 11.30
C LYS A 195 8.56 6.82 12.10
N LEU A 196 8.20 5.98 13.06
CA LEU A 196 7.28 6.31 14.15
C LEU A 196 8.14 6.59 15.37
N HIS A 197 7.98 7.75 15.99
CA HIS A 197 8.72 8.17 17.18
C HIS A 197 7.78 8.34 18.36
N TRP A 198 8.29 8.09 19.55
CA TRP A 198 7.62 8.37 20.82
C TRP A 198 8.61 8.58 21.95
N VAL A 199 8.11 9.14 23.04
CA VAL A 199 8.81 9.34 24.29
C VAL A 199 8.27 8.36 25.33
N SER A 200 9.18 7.70 26.05
CA SER A 200 8.85 6.88 27.20
C SER A 200 8.32 7.74 28.36
N THR A 201 7.18 7.38 28.94
CA THR A 201 6.59 8.07 30.11
C THR A 201 6.58 7.25 31.41
N GLY A 202 6.83 5.94 31.33
CA GLY A 202 6.87 5.06 32.49
C GLY A 202 8.21 5.14 33.24
N ALA A 203 8.16 5.12 34.58
CA ALA A 203 9.32 4.92 35.43
C ALA A 203 9.29 3.50 36.00
N GLY A 204 10.39 2.76 35.94
CA GLY A 204 10.57 1.53 36.73
C GLY A 204 10.80 0.26 35.90
N ASN A 205 11.31 -0.75 36.62
CA ASN A 205 11.87 -1.99 36.09
C ASN A 205 10.82 -3.01 35.61
N SER A 206 9.55 -2.60 35.55
CA SER A 206 8.40 -3.46 35.24
C SER A 206 7.49 -2.90 34.14
N ASN A 207 7.79 -1.71 33.65
CA ASN A 207 6.96 -1.06 32.63
C ASN A 207 7.80 -1.01 31.36
N ASN A 208 7.32 -1.59 30.27
CA ASN A 208 7.90 -1.35 28.96
C ASN A 208 7.23 -0.11 28.36
N THR A 209 7.97 0.62 27.53
CA THR A 209 7.37 1.59 26.61
C THR A 209 7.24 0.89 25.27
N PHE A 210 6.02 0.85 24.75
CA PHE A 210 5.79 0.19 23.49
C PHE A 210 4.66 0.84 22.71
N ILE A 211 4.75 0.66 21.40
CA ILE A 211 3.69 0.96 20.46
C ILE A 211 3.64 -0.18 19.46
N ASP A 212 2.44 -0.73 19.25
CA ASP A 212 2.11 -1.59 18.13
C ASP A 212 1.24 -0.82 17.15
N ALA A 213 1.62 -0.79 15.87
CA ALA A 213 0.88 -0.08 14.85
C ALA A 213 0.92 -0.78 13.50
N VAL A 214 -0.11 -0.52 12.71
CA VAL A 214 -0.12 -0.81 11.27
C VAL A 214 -0.02 0.50 10.51
N TRP A 215 0.50 0.45 9.29
CA TRP A 215 0.54 1.63 8.43
C TRP A 215 -0.04 1.33 7.05
N ALA A 216 -0.51 2.39 6.39
CA ALA A 216 -0.89 2.40 4.99
C ALA A 216 -0.16 3.52 4.24
N TYR A 217 0.19 3.28 2.98
CA TYR A 217 0.68 4.29 2.05
C TYR A 217 -0.04 4.16 0.72
N THR A 218 -0.64 5.24 0.21
CA THR A 218 -1.31 5.23 -1.10
C THR A 218 -0.49 5.96 -2.15
N ALA A 219 -0.20 5.30 -3.26
CA ALA A 219 0.48 5.88 -4.41
C ALA A 219 -0.27 7.11 -4.96
N PRO A 220 0.39 8.24 -5.24
CA PRO A 220 -0.25 9.42 -5.87
C PRO A 220 -0.63 9.23 -7.34
#